data_AF-A0A395R5I8-F1
#
_entry.id   AF-A0A395R5I8-F1
#
_cell.length_a   1.000
_cell.length_b   1.000
_cell.length_c   1.000
_cell.angle_alpha   90.00
_cell.angle_beta   90.00
_cell.angle_gamma   90.00
#
_symmetry.space_group_name_H-M   'P 1'
#
loop_
_entity.id
_entity.type
_entity.pdbx_description
1 polymer ?
#
loop_
_entity_poly.entity_id
_entity_poly.type
_entity_poly.pdbx_seq_one_letter_code
_entity_poly.pdbx_strand_id
1 'polypeptide(L)'
;MHPLHPHFQQAEQDCQAYLALLDQERDALTGQDIGNLEQILDAKRPYAEQLVRHDQQIKSYCQQHQLQLGDLADHITAQHDAALSAAYQAFLQALTACQQANDRNARLVRHSQHATRSLLDLLRNQGEPSAGVYDQLGNASRSGQTRDLTKA
;
A
#
# COMPACT_ATOMS: atom_id res chain seq x y z
N MET A 1 3.07 -0.63 -38.52
CA MET A 1 2.88 -1.04 -37.12
C MET A 1 4.17 -0.77 -36.38
N HIS A 2 4.18 0.20 -35.47
CA HIS A 2 5.38 0.51 -34.70
C HIS A 2 5.69 -0.60 -33.69
N PRO A 3 6.97 -0.98 -33.50
CA PRO A 3 7.37 -2.08 -32.61
C PRO A 3 7.05 -1.81 -31.13
N LEU A 4 6.71 -0.57 -30.76
CA LEU A 4 6.34 -0.18 -29.40
C LEU A 4 4.90 -0.52 -29.02
N HIS A 5 4.02 -0.69 -30.00
CA HIS A 5 2.60 -1.00 -29.77
C HIS A 5 2.36 -2.29 -28.96
N PRO A 6 3.00 -3.44 -29.27
CA PRO A 6 2.84 -4.65 -28.46
C PRO A 6 3.42 -4.50 -27.05
N HIS A 7 4.47 -3.69 -26.87
CA HIS A 7 5.05 -3.45 -25.56
C HIS A 7 4.11 -2.66 -24.63
N PHE A 8 3.42 -1.65 -25.15
CA PHE A 8 2.43 -0.91 -24.37
C PHE A 8 1.19 -1.74 -24.05
N GLN A 9 0.71 -2.57 -24.98
CA GLN A 9 -0.40 -3.49 -24.71
C GLN A 9 -0.05 -4.53 -23.64
N GLN A 10 1.16 -5.07 -23.68
CA GLN A 10 1.60 -6.02 -22.67
C GLN A 10 1.76 -5.36 -21.30
N ALA A 11 2.30 -4.13 -21.26
CA ALA A 11 2.40 -3.36 -20.04
C ALA A 11 1.02 -2.99 -19.46
N GLU A 12 0.02 -2.71 -20.30
CA GLU A 12 -1.36 -2.50 -19.87
C GLU A 12 -1.97 -3.77 -19.26
N GLN A 13 -1.78 -4.92 -19.89
CA GLN A 13 -2.27 -6.20 -19.39
C GLN A 13 -1.62 -6.58 -18.05
N ASP A 14 -0.32 -6.38 -17.91
CA ASP A 14 0.41 -6.65 -16.67
C ASP A 14 -0.05 -5.70 -15.55
N CYS A 15 -0.33 -4.42 -15.86
CA CYS A 15 -0.96 -3.48 -14.92
C CYS A 15 -2.36 -3.95 -14.50
N GLN A 16 -3.21 -4.39 -15.43
CA GLN A 16 -4.56 -4.87 -15.10
C GLN A 16 -4.54 -6.14 -14.25
N ALA A 17 -3.64 -7.08 -14.55
CA ALA A 17 -3.44 -8.28 -13.74
C ALA A 17 -2.97 -7.93 -12.31
N TYR A 18 -2.05 -6.98 -12.20
CA TYR A 18 -1.60 -6.46 -10.91
C TYR A 18 -2.74 -5.78 -10.12
N LEU A 19 -3.59 -5.01 -10.79
CA LEU A 19 -4.79 -4.41 -10.19
C LEU A 19 -5.76 -5.47 -9.65
N ALA A 20 -6.01 -6.53 -10.42
CA ALA A 20 -6.86 -7.63 -9.96
C ALA A 20 -6.29 -8.30 -8.70
N LEU A 21 -4.97 -8.48 -8.62
CA LEU A 21 -4.30 -8.99 -7.42
C LEU A 21 -4.40 -8.02 -6.24
N LEU A 22 -4.34 -6.70 -6.47
CA LEU A 22 -4.56 -5.70 -5.43
C LEU A 22 -6.00 -5.72 -4.89
N ASP A 23 -6.99 -5.94 -5.75
CA ASP A 23 -8.38 -6.07 -5.30
C ASP A 23 -8.59 -7.38 -4.52
N GLN A 24 -7.97 -8.48 -4.94
CA GLN A 24 -7.97 -9.74 -4.16
C GLN A 24 -7.28 -9.57 -2.80
N GLU A 25 -6.15 -8.86 -2.75
CA GLU A 25 -5.44 -8.52 -1.50
C GLU A 25 -6.35 -7.73 -0.56
N ARG A 26 -7.10 -6.75 -1.07
CA ARG A 26 -8.07 -5.96 -0.30
C ARG A 26 -9.15 -6.85 0.31
N ASP A 27 -9.71 -7.74 -0.50
CA ASP A 27 -10.80 -8.61 -0.07
C ASP A 27 -10.31 -9.62 0.98
N ALA A 28 -9.11 -10.19 0.79
CA ALA A 28 -8.47 -11.05 1.78
C ALA A 28 -8.13 -10.32 3.09
N LEU A 29 -7.64 -9.08 3.01
CA LEU A 29 -7.38 -8.24 4.19
C LEU A 29 -8.66 -7.89 4.96
N THR A 30 -9.76 -7.67 4.25
CA THR A 30 -11.07 -7.37 4.85
C THR A 30 -11.68 -8.63 5.49
N GLY A 31 -11.48 -9.79 4.85
CA GLY A 31 -11.94 -11.09 5.35
C GLY A 31 -11.04 -11.73 6.43
N GLN A 32 -9.93 -11.08 6.80
CA GLN A 32 -8.89 -11.64 7.70
C GLN A 32 -8.34 -13.00 7.24
N ASP A 33 -8.32 -13.26 5.93
CA ASP A 33 -7.87 -14.52 5.34
C ASP A 33 -6.35 -14.51 5.14
N ILE A 34 -5.62 -14.75 6.24
CA ILE A 34 -4.16 -14.67 6.30
C ILE A 34 -3.48 -15.71 5.38
N GLY A 35 -4.09 -16.89 5.18
CA GLY A 35 -3.53 -17.94 4.34
C GLY A 35 -3.57 -17.59 2.84
N ASN A 36 -4.64 -16.93 2.42
CA ASN A 36 -4.79 -16.47 1.03
C ASN A 36 -3.90 -15.24 0.73
N LEU A 37 -3.64 -14.42 1.75
CA LEU A 37 -2.77 -13.24 1.67
C LEU A 37 -1.32 -13.59 1.27
N GLU A 38 -0.74 -14.65 1.82
CA GLU A 38 0.63 -15.07 1.45
C GLU A 38 0.71 -15.48 -0.03
N GLN A 39 -0.28 -16.21 -0.53
CA GLN A 39 -0.35 -16.61 -1.93
C GLN A 39 -0.49 -15.41 -2.87
N ILE A 40 -1.32 -14.43 -2.49
CA ILE A 40 -1.49 -13.19 -3.25
C ILE A 40 -0.20 -12.36 -3.26
N LEU A 41 0.52 -12.29 -2.13
CA LEU A 41 1.80 -11.59 -2.05
C LEU A 41 2.88 -12.22 -2.94
N ASP A 42 2.97 -13.55 -2.96
CA ASP A 42 3.90 -14.27 -3.83
C ASP A 42 3.54 -14.10 -5.31
N ALA A 43 2.24 -14.14 -5.65
CA ALA A 43 1.75 -13.89 -7.00
C ALA A 43 2.02 -12.45 -7.47
N LYS A 44 2.05 -11.47 -6.55
CA LYS A 44 2.26 -10.03 -6.84
C LYS A 44 3.71 -9.67 -7.15
N ARG A 45 4.70 -10.41 -6.64
CA ARG A 45 6.14 -10.17 -6.88
C ARG A 45 6.54 -10.12 -8.36
N PRO A 46 6.23 -11.11 -9.22
CA PRO A 46 6.64 -11.08 -10.61
C PRO A 46 6.05 -9.88 -11.38
N TYR A 47 4.81 -9.50 -11.09
CA TYR A 47 4.17 -8.34 -11.72
C TYR A 47 4.80 -7.01 -11.26
N ALA A 48 5.24 -6.91 -10.01
CA ALA A 48 6.00 -5.75 -9.54
C ALA A 48 7.35 -5.62 -10.27
N GLU A 49 8.03 -6.74 -10.51
CA GLU A 49 9.26 -6.75 -11.32
C GLU A 49 9.00 -6.36 -12.79
N GLN A 50 7.90 -6.82 -13.38
CA GLN A 50 7.49 -6.43 -14.74
C GLN A 50 7.20 -4.94 -14.85
N LEU A 51 6.49 -4.36 -13.88
CA LEU A 51 6.24 -2.91 -13.79
C LEU A 51 7.56 -2.10 -13.76
N VAL A 52 8.53 -2.55 -12.95
CA VAL A 52 9.86 -1.92 -12.90
C VAL A 52 10.59 -2.04 -14.24
N ARG A 53 10.49 -3.19 -14.92
CA ARG A 53 11.07 -3.37 -16.25
C ARG A 53 10.42 -2.43 -17.28
N HIS A 54 9.10 -2.25 -17.24
CA HIS A 54 8.41 -1.31 -18.12
C HIS A 54 8.83 0.15 -17.87
N ASP A 55 8.95 0.56 -16.61
CA ASP A 55 9.48 1.89 -16.26
C ASP A 55 10.91 2.09 -16.76
N GLN A 56 11.78 1.08 -16.62
CA GLN A 56 13.14 1.13 -17.17
C GLN A 56 13.14 1.21 -18.70
N GLN A 57 12.31 0.42 -19.38
CA GLN A 57 12.18 0.46 -20.85
C GLN A 57 11.75 1.85 -21.34
N ILE A 58 10.77 2.46 -20.68
CA ILE A 58 10.29 3.81 -21.02
C ILE A 58 11.41 4.84 -20.78
N LYS A 59 12.13 4.74 -19.67
CA LYS A 59 13.27 5.63 -19.36
C LYS A 59 14.40 5.46 -20.38
N SER A 60 14.75 4.23 -20.74
CA SER A 60 15.76 3.95 -21.77
C SER A 60 15.35 4.51 -23.12
N TYR A 61 14.08 4.37 -23.51
CA TYR A 61 13.55 4.98 -24.72
C TYR A 61 13.66 6.52 -24.67
N CYS A 62 13.28 7.14 -23.56
CA CYS A 62 13.42 8.60 -23.39
C CYS A 62 14.88 9.04 -23.51
N GLN A 63 15.82 8.31 -22.88
CA GLN A 63 17.25 8.60 -22.96
C GLN A 63 17.81 8.46 -24.37
N GLN A 64 17.42 7.42 -25.11
CA GLN A 64 17.83 7.19 -26.49
C GLN A 64 17.35 8.31 -27.43
N HIS A 65 16.16 8.82 -27.18
CA HIS A 65 15.56 9.89 -27.97
C HIS A 65 15.83 11.31 -27.41
N GLN A 66 16.64 11.43 -26.34
CA GLN A 66 16.97 12.69 -25.66
C GLN A 66 15.73 13.48 -25.21
N LEU A 67 14.67 12.77 -24.84
CA LEU A 67 13.39 13.34 -24.39
C LEU A 67 13.36 13.43 -22.87
N GLN A 68 12.75 14.49 -22.35
CA GLN A 68 12.30 14.51 -20.96
C GLN A 68 11.07 13.59 -20.84
N LEU A 69 10.86 13.00 -19.66
CA LEU A 69 9.72 12.09 -19.43
C LEU A 69 8.37 12.79 -19.67
N GLY A 70 8.29 14.11 -19.45
CA GLY A 70 7.11 14.93 -19.73
C GLY A 70 6.85 15.16 -21.22
N ASP A 71 7.90 15.16 -22.05
CA ASP A 71 7.80 15.39 -23.50
C ASP A 71 7.49 14.09 -24.27
N LEU A 72 7.43 12.95 -23.58
CA LEU A 72 7.14 11.66 -24.20
C LEU A 72 5.73 11.63 -24.83
N ALA A 73 4.75 12.23 -24.16
CA ALA A 73 3.38 12.34 -24.68
C ALA A 73 3.32 13.19 -25.97
N ASP A 74 4.07 14.29 -26.00
CA ASP A 74 4.19 15.17 -27.16
C ASP A 74 4.95 14.50 -28.31
N HIS A 75 5.96 13.67 -28.00
CA HIS A 75 6.68 12.90 -29.00
C HIS A 75 5.81 11.79 -29.63
N ILE A 76 5.01 11.09 -28.82
CA ILE A 76 4.09 10.05 -29.30
C ILE A 76 2.96 10.66 -30.14
N THR A 77 2.45 11.83 -29.75
CA THR A 77 1.44 12.54 -30.55
C THR A 77 2.04 13.11 -31.85
N ALA A 78 3.29 13.57 -31.82
CA ALA A 78 4.01 14.01 -33.02
C ALA A 78 4.25 12.87 -34.04
N GLN A 79 4.29 11.61 -33.60
CA GLN A 79 4.39 10.44 -34.48
C GLN A 79 3.10 10.17 -35.30
N HIS A 80 2.00 10.88 -35.04
CA HIS A 80 0.71 10.75 -35.76
C HIS A 80 0.14 9.32 -35.78
N ASP A 81 0.57 8.44 -34.88
CA ASP A 81 0.03 7.09 -34.70
C ASP A 81 -1.02 7.12 -33.58
N ALA A 82 -2.29 7.23 -33.97
CA ALA A 82 -3.42 7.28 -33.04
C ALA A 82 -3.56 6.01 -32.17
N ALA A 83 -3.09 4.87 -32.66
CA ALA A 83 -3.15 3.63 -31.90
C ALA A 83 -2.08 3.63 -30.78
N LEU A 84 -0.89 4.14 -31.07
CA LEU A 84 0.20 4.25 -30.09
C LEU A 84 -0.13 5.26 -28.98
N SER A 85 -0.71 6.41 -29.33
CA SER A 85 -1.11 7.42 -28.34
C SER A 85 -2.22 6.90 -27.40
N ALA A 86 -3.20 6.17 -27.94
CA ALA A 86 -4.25 5.54 -27.15
C ALA A 86 -3.69 4.48 -26.19
N ALA A 87 -2.79 3.61 -26.66
CA ALA A 87 -2.15 2.59 -25.83
C ALA A 87 -1.31 3.21 -24.70
N TYR A 88 -0.58 4.29 -24.99
CA TYR A 88 0.19 5.02 -23.99
C TYR A 88 -0.70 5.68 -22.91
N GLN A 89 -1.82 6.30 -23.32
CA GLN A 89 -2.79 6.84 -22.38
C GLN A 89 -3.45 5.75 -21.53
N ALA A 90 -3.83 4.62 -22.12
CA ALA A 90 -4.40 3.49 -21.40
C ALA A 90 -3.40 2.93 -20.36
N PHE A 91 -2.13 2.79 -20.72
CA PHE A 91 -1.07 2.41 -19.80
C PHE A 91 -0.92 3.39 -18.62
N LEU A 92 -0.89 4.70 -18.87
CA LEU A 92 -0.81 5.70 -17.80
C LEU A 92 -2.03 5.66 -16.87
N GLN A 93 -3.23 5.47 -17.42
CA GLN A 93 -4.45 5.31 -16.62
C GLN A 93 -4.39 4.06 -15.75
N ALA A 94 -3.97 2.93 -16.31
CA ALA A 94 -3.81 1.67 -15.58
C ALA A 94 -2.77 1.81 -14.46
N LEU A 95 -1.63 2.45 -14.72
CA LEU A 95 -0.58 2.69 -13.73
C LEU A 95 -1.07 3.58 -12.59
N THR A 96 -1.81 4.64 -12.90
CA THR A 96 -2.42 5.53 -11.90
C THR A 96 -3.41 4.76 -11.03
N ALA A 97 -4.23 3.90 -11.63
CA ALA A 97 -5.19 3.07 -10.90
C ALA A 97 -4.48 2.04 -10.00
N CYS A 98 -3.41 1.39 -10.48
CA CYS A 98 -2.56 0.51 -9.67
C CYS A 98 -1.97 1.22 -8.46
N GLN A 99 -1.46 2.45 -8.63
CA GLN A 99 -0.90 3.24 -7.54
C GLN A 99 -1.97 3.56 -6.48
N GLN A 100 -3.15 4.02 -6.90
CA GLN A 100 -4.26 4.33 -6.00
C GLN A 100 -4.74 3.10 -5.21
N ALA A 101 -4.85 1.94 -5.87
CA ALA A 101 -5.21 0.69 -5.24
C ALA A 101 -4.15 0.23 -4.22
N ASN A 102 -2.87 0.35 -4.56
CA ASN A 102 -1.77 0.03 -3.65
C ASN A 102 -1.75 0.94 -2.40
N ASP A 103 -1.95 2.26 -2.57
CA ASP A 103 -2.04 3.20 -1.46
C ASP A 103 -3.25 2.93 -0.55
N ARG A 104 -4.37 2.49 -1.15
CA ARG A 104 -5.55 2.06 -0.39
C ARG A 104 -5.24 0.83 0.45
N ASN A 105 -4.62 -0.20 -0.14
CA ASN A 105 -4.24 -1.42 0.57
C ASN A 105 -3.23 -1.13 1.69
N ALA A 106 -2.23 -0.27 1.43
CA ALA A 106 -1.25 0.14 2.43
C ALA A 106 -1.91 0.81 3.66
N ARG A 107 -2.93 1.66 3.45
CA ARG A 107 -3.71 2.24 4.55
C ARG A 107 -4.49 1.19 5.34
N LEU A 108 -5.07 0.22 4.63
CA LEU A 108 -5.87 -0.84 5.24
C LEU A 108 -5.01 -1.80 6.08
N VAL A 109 -3.82 -2.17 5.58
CA VAL A 109 -2.81 -2.95 6.32
C VAL A 109 -2.35 -2.20 7.59
N ARG A 110 -2.08 -0.89 7.50
CA ARG A 110 -1.69 -0.12 8.70
C ARG A 110 -2.80 -0.12 9.74
N HIS A 111 -4.06 0.05 9.32
CA HIS A 111 -5.20 0.02 10.22
C HIS A 111 -5.37 -1.36 10.88
N SER A 112 -5.27 -2.46 10.14
CA SER A 112 -5.37 -3.82 10.69
C SER A 112 -4.24 -4.14 11.67
N GLN A 113 -3.02 -3.68 11.39
CA GLN A 113 -1.87 -3.79 12.30
C GLN A 113 -2.10 -3.00 13.61
N HIS A 114 -2.61 -1.76 13.52
CA HIS A 114 -2.93 -0.96 14.70
C HIS A 114 -4.02 -1.61 15.56
N ALA A 115 -5.11 -2.09 14.96
CA ALA A 115 -6.19 -2.77 15.68
C ALA A 115 -5.69 -4.05 16.37
N THR A 116 -4.87 -4.85 15.69
CA THR A 116 -4.28 -6.07 16.25
C THR A 116 -3.34 -5.75 17.41
N ARG A 117 -2.51 -4.71 17.28
CA ARG A 117 -1.62 -4.25 18.36
C ARG A 117 -2.41 -3.75 19.57
N SER A 118 -3.48 -2.98 19.36
CA SER A 118 -4.36 -2.54 20.46
C SER A 118 -5.07 -3.71 21.14
N LEU A 119 -5.52 -4.74 20.39
CA LEU A 119 -6.10 -5.95 20.96
C LEU A 119 -5.07 -6.76 21.76
N LEU A 120 -3.84 -6.90 21.26
CA LEU A 120 -2.75 -7.55 21.98
C LEU A 120 -2.36 -6.77 23.24
N ASP A 121 -2.32 -5.43 23.17
CA ASP A 121 -2.05 -4.57 24.33
C ASP A 121 -3.18 -4.69 25.38
N LEU A 122 -4.44 -4.80 24.96
CA LEU A 122 -5.58 -5.06 25.85
C LEU A 122 -5.52 -6.45 26.49
N LEU A 123 -5.25 -7.51 25.71
CA LEU A 123 -5.09 -8.87 26.22
C LEU A 123 -3.87 -9.00 27.14
N ARG A 124 -2.78 -8.30 26.84
CA ARG A 124 -1.58 -8.24 27.69
C ARG A 124 -1.85 -7.49 29.00
N ASN A 125 -2.57 -6.37 28.95
CA ASN A 125 -2.97 -5.61 30.14
C ASN A 125 -4.10 -6.28 30.96
N GLN A 126 -4.78 -7.31 30.44
CA GLN A 126 -5.68 -8.15 31.22
C GLN A 126 -4.95 -9.21 32.07
N GLY A 127 -3.66 -9.45 31.80
CA GLY A 127 -2.81 -10.39 32.54
C GLY A 127 -1.89 -9.74 33.59
N GLU A 128 -1.66 -8.44 33.51
CA GLU A 128 -1.06 -7.68 34.61
C GLU A 128 -2.17 -7.40 35.63
N PRO A 129 -2.10 -7.89 36.88
CA PRO A 129 -3.03 -7.46 37.89
C PRO A 129 -2.79 -5.96 38.05
N SER A 130 -3.75 -5.15 37.62
CA SER A 130 -3.87 -3.78 38.06
C SER A 130 -3.85 -3.81 39.58
N ALA A 131 -2.67 -3.54 40.15
CA ALA A 131 -2.48 -3.43 41.57
C ALA A 131 -3.56 -2.47 42.08
N GLY A 132 -4.38 -3.00 42.98
CA GLY A 132 -5.69 -2.47 43.32
C GLY A 132 -5.70 -0.97 43.58
N VAL A 133 -6.52 -0.27 42.82
CA VAL A 133 -7.08 1.02 43.24
C VAL A 133 -8.52 1.03 42.75
N TYR A 134 -9.39 0.26 43.40
CA TYR A 134 -10.82 0.52 43.59
C TYR A 134 -11.47 -0.74 44.17
N ASP A 135 -11.87 -0.68 45.44
CA ASP A 135 -12.82 -1.65 45.99
C ASP A 135 -14.23 -1.32 45.44
N GLN A 136 -15.09 -2.33 45.25
CA GLN A 136 -16.42 -2.21 44.65
C GLN A 136 -17.40 -1.31 45.43
N LEU A 137 -16.95 -0.72 46.54
CA LEU A 137 -17.66 0.24 47.39
C LEU A 137 -17.15 1.68 47.24
N GLY A 138 -16.23 1.96 46.31
CA GLY A 138 -15.85 3.33 45.94
C GLY A 138 -15.08 4.11 47.00
N ASN A 139 -14.41 3.45 47.95
CA ASN A 139 -13.58 4.14 48.93
C ASN A 139 -12.11 4.14 48.49
N ALA A 140 -11.59 5.33 48.19
CA ALA A 140 -10.15 5.55 48.07
C ALA A 140 -9.52 5.32 49.44
N SER A 141 -8.60 4.36 49.55
CA SER A 141 -7.78 4.17 50.74
C SER A 141 -7.01 5.47 51.02
N ARG A 142 -7.47 6.23 52.02
CA ARG A 142 -6.74 7.38 52.56
C ARG A 142 -5.42 6.87 53.16
N SER A 143 -4.36 6.88 52.36
CA SER A 143 -2.99 6.91 52.87
C SER A 143 -2.77 8.29 53.48
N GLY A 144 -3.25 8.46 54.72
CA GLY A 144 -2.87 9.57 55.57
C GLY A 144 -1.41 9.41 55.96
N GLN A 145 -0.53 10.19 55.33
CA GLN A 145 0.80 10.45 55.86
C GLN A 145 1.14 11.91 55.64
N THR A 146 0.63 12.73 56.54
CA THR A 146 1.07 14.10 56.79
C THR A 146 2.55 14.07 57.16
N ARG A 147 3.44 14.46 56.23
CA ARG A 147 4.80 14.88 56.58
C ARG A 147 4.72 16.32 57.05
N ASP A 148 4.73 16.51 58.37
CA ASP A 148 4.94 17.81 58.99
C ASP A 148 6.36 18.30 58.66
N LEU A 149 6.44 19.42 57.95
CA LEU A 149 7.67 20.17 57.73
C LEU A 149 7.89 21.11 58.91
N THR A 150 8.62 20.66 59.92
CA THR A 150 9.07 21.54 61.01
C THR A 150 10.54 21.28 61.38
N LYS A 151 11.41 22.17 60.88
CA LYS A 151 12.61 22.78 61.49
C LYS A 151 13.45 21.99 62.53
N ALA A 152 14.72 21.72 62.20
CA ALA A 152 15.87 21.74 63.11
C ALA A 152 17.15 21.97 62.28
#